data_AF-A0A9X4H6K2-F1
#
_entry.id   AF-A0A9X4H6K2-F1
#
_cell.length_a   1.000
_cell.length_b   1.000
_cell.length_c   1.000
_cell.angle_alpha   90.00
_cell.angle_beta   90.00
_cell.angle_gamma   90.00
#
_symmetry.space_group_name_H-M   'P 1'
#
loop_
_entity.id
_entity.type
_entity.pdbx_description
1 polymer ?
#
loop_
_entity_poly.entity_id
_entity_poly.type
_entity_poly.pdbx_seq_one_letter_code
_entity_poly.pdbx_strand_id
1 'polypeptide(L)'
;MDILSVIKLLSAKISGLIKKRADMPCEPTLMSVIESARRDWQQALKEMNHIDGELSDYVIFKINSAERHYMMLLKQAKQEGVTAWPAVPGKIAPTTLNTHP
;
A
#
# COMPACT_ATOMS: atom_id res chain seq x y z
N MET A 1 -41.33 -22.28 6.51
CA MET A 1 -40.20 -21.34 6.68
C MET A 1 -40.50 -20.10 5.86
N ASP A 2 -40.49 -18.92 6.49
CA ASP A 2 -40.89 -17.68 5.84
C ASP A 2 -39.70 -17.05 5.09
N ILE A 3 -39.77 -17.10 3.78
CA ILE A 3 -38.75 -16.62 2.84
C ILE A 3 -38.50 -15.11 3.03
N LEU A 4 -39.51 -14.35 3.45
CA LEU A 4 -39.39 -12.90 3.68
C LEU A 4 -38.51 -12.58 4.89
N SER A 5 -38.44 -13.47 5.88
CA SER A 5 -37.59 -13.31 7.06
C SER A 5 -36.11 -13.55 6.73
N VAL A 6 -35.81 -14.48 5.82
CA VAL A 6 -34.44 -14.74 5.36
C VAL A 6 -33.92 -13.57 4.53
N ILE A 7 -34.75 -13.01 3.64
CA ILE A 7 -34.39 -11.86 2.82
C ILE A 7 -34.13 -10.62 3.69
N LYS A 8 -34.94 -10.37 4.72
CA LYS A 8 -34.71 -9.28 5.68
C LYS A 8 -33.40 -9.44 6.45
N LEU A 9 -33.05 -10.66 6.87
CA LEU A 9 -31.81 -10.94 7.59
C LEU A 9 -30.57 -10.76 6.70
N LEU A 10 -30.66 -11.16 5.43
CA LEU A 10 -29.59 -10.93 4.45
C LEU A 10 -29.43 -9.43 4.17
N SER A 11 -30.53 -8.70 3.96
CA SER A 11 -30.50 -7.24 3.72
C SER A 11 -29.91 -6.46 4.91
N ALA A 12 -30.22 -6.87 6.15
CA ALA A 12 -29.66 -6.25 7.36
C ALA A 12 -28.14 -6.51 7.52
N LYS A 13 -27.67 -7.73 7.22
CA LYS A 13 -26.22 -8.05 7.27
C LYS A 13 -25.43 -7.37 6.15
N ILE A 14 -25.99 -7.28 4.95
CA ILE A 14 -25.37 -6.57 3.82
C ILE A 14 -25.31 -5.07 4.10
N SER A 15 -26.36 -4.48 4.67
CA SER A 15 -26.38 -3.08 5.09
C SER A 15 -25.34 -2.76 6.18
N GLY A 16 -25.09 -3.69 7.11
CA GLY A 16 -24.04 -3.56 8.12
C GLY A 16 -22.62 -3.59 7.55
N LEU A 17 -22.38 -4.36 6.48
CA LEU A 17 -21.10 -4.40 5.76
C LEU A 17 -20.85 -3.13 4.93
N ILE A 18 -21.91 -2.49 4.43
CA ILE A 18 -21.82 -1.24 3.67
C ILE A 18 -21.67 -0.03 4.61
N LYS A 19 -22.32 -0.03 5.79
CA LYS A 19 -22.25 1.09 6.75
C LYS A 19 -20.87 1.28 7.42
N LYS A 20 -19.94 0.33 7.29
CA LYS A 20 -18.55 0.49 7.74
C LYS A 20 -17.66 1.28 6.76
N ARG A 21 -18.20 1.76 5.63
CA ARG A 21 -17.55 2.66 4.66
C ARG A 21 -18.17 4.06 4.64
N ALA A 22 -18.57 4.56 5.81
CA ALA A 22 -18.92 5.97 5.98
C ALA A 22 -17.70 6.84 6.35
N ASP A 23 -16.49 6.30 6.24
CA ASP A 23 -15.29 7.12 6.04
C ASP A 23 -15.26 7.55 4.57
N MET A 24 -15.46 8.85 4.36
CA MET A 24 -15.18 9.60 3.14
C MET A 24 -13.89 9.08 2.46
N PRO A 25 -13.78 9.05 1.11
CA PRO A 25 -12.49 8.79 0.47
C PRO A 25 -11.53 9.94 0.82
N CYS A 26 -10.85 9.79 1.95
CA CYS A 26 -9.63 10.51 2.23
C CYS A 26 -8.66 10.04 1.15
N GLU A 27 -8.26 10.95 0.27
CA GLU A 27 -7.25 10.68 -0.75
C GLU A 27 -6.10 9.91 -0.10
N PRO A 28 -5.68 8.77 -0.67
CA PRO A 28 -4.70 7.91 -0.04
C PRO A 28 -3.42 8.71 0.18
N THR A 29 -3.00 8.80 1.45
CA THR A 29 -1.76 9.50 1.80
C THR A 29 -0.57 8.82 1.13
N LEU A 30 0.50 9.56 0.82
CA LEU A 30 1.72 9.00 0.22
C LEU A 30 2.23 7.78 1.00
N MET A 31 2.18 7.84 2.34
CA MET A 31 2.54 6.71 3.21
C MET A 31 1.66 5.47 2.99
N SER A 32 0.35 5.66 2.83
CA SER A 32 -0.58 4.54 2.57
C SER A 32 -0.31 3.89 1.19
N VAL A 33 0.05 4.71 0.20
CA VAL A 33 0.38 4.24 -1.16
C VAL A 33 1.72 3.48 -1.16
N ILE A 34 2.74 4.01 -0.48
CA ILE A 34 4.04 3.32 -0.28
C ILE A 34 3.85 1.95 0.36
N GLU A 35 3.05 1.90 1.42
CA GLU A 35 2.79 0.67 2.15
C GLU A 35 1.97 -0.33 1.31
N SER A 36 1.07 0.15 0.45
CA SER A 36 0.41 -0.71 -0.54
C SER A 36 1.40 -1.26 -1.56
N ALA A 37 2.24 -0.42 -2.16
CA ALA A 37 3.24 -0.86 -3.13
C ALA A 37 4.23 -1.88 -2.52
N ARG A 38 4.59 -1.71 -1.24
CA ARG A 38 5.40 -2.68 -0.50
C ARG A 38 4.70 -4.03 -0.39
N ARG A 39 3.40 -4.05 -0.05
CA ARG A 39 2.61 -5.30 0.02
C ARG A 39 2.48 -5.95 -1.35
N ASP A 40 2.26 -5.18 -2.41
CA ASP A 40 2.14 -5.70 -3.77
C ASP A 40 3.44 -6.38 -4.22
N TRP A 41 4.59 -5.79 -3.91
CA TRP A 41 5.89 -6.40 -4.18
C TRP A 41 6.09 -7.69 -3.38
N GLN A 42 5.77 -7.69 -2.07
CA GLN A 42 5.83 -8.90 -1.24
C GLN A 42 4.89 -9.99 -1.74
N GLN A 43 3.72 -9.63 -2.24
CA GLN A 43 2.76 -10.57 -2.80
C GLN A 43 3.27 -11.18 -4.10
N ALA A 44 3.85 -10.39 -5.00
CA ALA A 44 4.48 -10.88 -6.22
C ALA A 44 5.63 -11.86 -5.95
N LEU A 45 6.46 -11.58 -4.92
CA LEU A 45 7.50 -12.50 -4.46
C LEU A 45 6.93 -13.83 -3.94
N LYS A 46 5.79 -13.78 -3.23
CA LYS A 46 5.11 -14.99 -2.74
C LYS A 46 4.53 -15.81 -3.88
N GLU A 47 3.94 -15.15 -4.87
CA GLU A 47 3.39 -15.80 -6.05
C GLU A 47 4.44 -16.66 -6.74
N MET A 48 5.69 -16.21 -6.85
CA MET A 48 6.81 -16.98 -7.43
C MET A 48 6.94 -18.42 -6.90
N ASN A 49 6.57 -18.65 -5.64
CA ASN A 49 6.67 -19.97 -5.02
C ASN A 49 5.50 -20.90 -5.37
N HIS A 50 4.45 -20.40 -6.03
CA HIS A 50 3.19 -21.10 -6.21
C HIS A 50 2.74 -21.21 -7.67
N ILE A 51 3.46 -20.61 -8.64
CA ILE A 51 3.07 -20.69 -10.05
C ILE A 51 3.85 -21.76 -10.80
N ASP A 52 3.16 -22.41 -11.73
CA ASP A 52 3.74 -23.31 -12.70
C ASP A 52 4.61 -22.56 -13.72
N GLY A 53 5.58 -23.27 -14.31
CA GLY A 53 6.66 -22.68 -15.13
C GLY A 53 6.21 -21.78 -16.28
N GLU A 54 5.03 -22.02 -16.86
CA GLU A 54 4.48 -21.23 -17.97
C GLU A 54 4.15 -19.76 -17.60
N LEU A 55 3.95 -19.47 -16.31
CA LEU A 55 3.66 -18.12 -15.81
C LEU A 55 4.87 -17.43 -15.17
N SER A 56 6.03 -18.08 -15.18
CA SER A 56 7.25 -17.57 -14.53
C SER A 56 7.65 -16.20 -15.06
N ASP A 57 7.67 -16.01 -16.39
CA ASP A 57 8.00 -14.73 -17.03
C ASP A 57 7.05 -13.59 -16.62
N TYR A 58 5.75 -13.89 -16.53
CA TYR A 58 4.76 -12.92 -16.07
C TYR A 58 5.00 -12.52 -14.62
N VAL A 59 5.29 -13.47 -13.73
CA VAL A 59 5.54 -13.15 -12.32
C VAL A 59 6.88 -12.43 -12.14
N ILE A 60 7.92 -12.75 -12.91
CA ILE A 60 9.16 -11.99 -12.93
C ILE A 60 8.90 -10.53 -13.33
N PHE A 61 8.12 -10.31 -14.40
CA PHE A 61 7.71 -8.97 -14.80
C PHE A 61 6.94 -8.26 -13.68
N LYS A 62 5.99 -8.95 -13.04
CA LYS A 62 5.20 -8.40 -11.93
C LYS A 62 6.07 -7.98 -10.74
N ILE A 63 7.02 -8.83 -10.33
CA ILE A 63 7.99 -8.52 -9.27
C ILE A 63 8.78 -7.25 -9.62
N ASN A 64 9.37 -7.19 -10.82
CA ASN A 64 10.18 -6.06 -11.25
C ASN A 64 9.38 -4.75 -11.34
N SER A 65 8.14 -4.83 -11.83
CA SER A 65 7.26 -3.66 -11.94
C SER A 65 6.86 -3.12 -10.57
N ALA A 66 6.50 -4.00 -9.63
CA ALA A 66 6.12 -3.63 -8.26
C ALA A 66 7.30 -3.05 -7.47
N GLU A 67 8.50 -3.62 -7.63
CA GLU A 67 9.73 -3.10 -7.03
C GLU A 67 10.01 -1.68 -7.52
N ARG A 68 10.01 -1.45 -8.84
CA ARG A 68 10.27 -0.12 -9.42
C ARG A 68 9.25 0.91 -8.95
N HIS A 69 7.98 0.52 -8.86
CA HIS A 69 6.92 1.39 -8.33
C HIS A 69 7.18 1.76 -6.87
N TYR A 70 7.47 0.78 -6.01
CA TYR A 70 7.82 1.01 -4.61
C TYR A 70 9.05 1.93 -4.46
N MET A 71 10.11 1.68 -5.22
CA MET A 71 11.32 2.52 -5.21
C MET A 71 11.06 3.96 -5.64
N MET A 72 10.21 4.17 -6.65
CA MET A 72 9.81 5.51 -7.09
C MET A 72 9.10 6.27 -5.97
N LEU A 73 8.16 5.62 -5.28
CA LEU A 73 7.43 6.24 -4.18
C LEU A 73 8.34 6.55 -2.98
N LEU A 74 9.32 5.70 -2.68
CA LEU A 74 10.32 6.00 -1.65
C LEU A 74 11.18 7.22 -2.01
N LYS A 75 11.54 7.38 -3.29
CA LYS A 75 12.26 8.58 -3.76
C LYS A 75 11.40 9.82 -3.59
N GLN A 76 10.11 9.75 -3.90
CA GLN A 76 9.15 10.83 -3.69
C GLN A 76 9.04 11.19 -2.19
N ALA A 77 8.82 10.21 -1.31
CA ALA A 77 8.77 10.45 0.13
C ALA A 77 10.05 11.12 0.67
N LYS A 78 11.22 10.71 0.17
CA LYS A 78 12.49 11.36 0.52
C LYS A 78 12.53 12.82 0.07
N GLN A 79 12.03 13.14 -1.12
CA GLN A 79 11.97 14.51 -1.63
C GLN A 79 10.99 15.38 -0.84
N GLU A 80 9.87 14.79 -0.40
CA GLU A 80 8.85 15.45 0.42
C GLU A 80 9.19 15.50 1.92
N GLY A 81 10.33 14.93 2.34
CA GLY A 81 10.76 14.89 3.74
C GLY A 81 9.90 13.98 4.62
N VAL A 82 9.12 13.08 4.03
CA VAL A 82 8.28 12.13 4.75
C VAL A 82 9.18 11.04 5.33
N THR A 83 9.18 10.93 6.67
CA THR A 83 9.96 9.93 7.40
C THR A 83 9.05 8.88 8.04
N ALA A 84 9.47 7.63 8.00
CA ALA A 84 8.74 6.54 8.64
C ALA A 84 8.83 6.58 10.18
N TRP A 85 9.86 7.23 10.72
CA TRP A 85 10.06 7.44 12.15
C TRP A 85 9.95 8.92 12.49
N PRO A 86 9.43 9.26 13.69
CA PRO A 86 9.51 10.63 14.19
C PRO A 86 10.97 11.02 14.38
N ALA A 87 11.26 12.32 14.21
CA ALA A 87 12.60 12.84 14.45
C ALA A 87 13.00 12.55 15.91
N VAL A 88 14.10 11.84 16.10
CA VAL A 88 14.66 11.60 17.43
C VAL A 88 15.15 12.96 17.96
N PRO A 89 14.60 13.49 19.07
CA PRO A 89 15.07 14.75 19.62
C PRO A 89 16.52 14.57 20.08
N GLY A 90 17.45 15.29 19.42
CA GLY A 90 18.88 15.28 19.78
C GLY A 90 19.85 14.94 18.65
N LYS A 91 19.40 14.49 17.47
CA LYS A 91 20.26 14.41 16.28
C LYS A 91 20.01 15.63 15.38
N ILE A 92 20.79 16.68 15.60
CA ILE A 92 20.89 17.81 14.69
C ILE A 92 21.39 17.24 13.35
N ALA A 93 20.56 17.28 12.31
CA ALA A 93 21.00 16.94 10.96
C ALA A 93 22.10 17.93 10.53
N PRO A 94 23.14 17.48 9.79
CA PRO A 94 24.12 18.42 9.24
C PRO A 94 23.39 19.37 8.29
N THR A 95 23.33 20.63 8.71
CA THR A 95 22.90 21.78 7.91
C THR A 95 23.52 21.65 6.52
N THR A 96 22.70 21.75 5.47
CA THR A 96 23.17 21.92 4.09
C THR A 96 23.92 23.24 3.99
N LEU A 97 25.20 23.23 4.35
CA LEU A 97 26.15 24.26 3.99
C LEU A 97 26.67 23.91 2.59
N ASN A 98 25.84 24.14 1.59
CA ASN A 98 26.27 24.13 0.20
C ASN A 98 26.98 25.46 -0.07
N THR A 99 28.27 25.54 0.24
CA THR A 99 29.15 26.58 -0.30
C THR A 99 29.85 25.98 -1.50
N HIS A 100 29.42 26.38 -2.69
CA HIS A 100 30.13 26.12 -3.94
C HIS A 100 31.40 26.99 -3.98
N PRO A 101 32.59 26.43 -4.25
CA PRO A 101 33.64 27.12 -5.01
C PRO A 101 33.42 26.96 -6.53
#